data_AF-A0A1A8T432-F1
#
_entry.id   AF-A0A1A8T432-F1
#
_cell.length_a   1.000
_cell.length_b   1.000
_cell.length_c   1.000
_cell.angle_alpha   90.00
_cell.angle_beta   90.00
_cell.angle_gamma   90.00
#
_symmetry.space_group_name_H-M   'P 1'
#
loop_
_entity.id
_entity.type
_entity.pdbx_description
1 polymer ?
#
loop_
_entity_poly.entity_id
_entity_poly.type
_entity_poly.pdbx_seq_one_letter_code
_entity_poly.pdbx_strand_id
1 'polypeptide(L)'
;MLSLTDSQFFILMFTILISLILYLFFLATYRIKVVRKIDKILKSNSIRKESFDILFGRHGLYVWATFFPKNFVKSGRKERLFDPEIIRPELSKIDRIIMFSQWFFFILFFSGSIFLVVFTDR
;
A
#
# COMPACT_ATOMS: atom_id res chain seq x y z
N MET A 1 -16.39 31.33 -6.40
CA MET A 1 -15.76 30.04 -6.73
C MET A 1 -14.27 30.27 -6.74
N LEU A 2 -13.50 29.59 -5.88
CA LEU A 2 -12.04 29.63 -5.94
C LEU A 2 -11.61 28.87 -7.19
N SER A 3 -11.20 29.58 -8.26
CA SER A 3 -10.53 28.96 -9.39
C SER A 3 -9.03 28.90 -9.09
N LEU A 4 -8.39 27.78 -9.44
CA LEU A 4 -6.94 27.68 -9.40
C LEU A 4 -6.35 28.64 -10.43
N THR A 5 -5.23 29.30 -10.10
CA THR A 5 -4.43 29.98 -11.12
C THR A 5 -3.69 28.96 -11.99
N ASP A 6 -3.30 29.34 -13.20
CA ASP A 6 -2.58 28.44 -14.12
C ASP A 6 -1.35 27.82 -13.44
N SER A 7 -0.57 28.61 -12.70
CA SER A 7 0.60 28.11 -11.97
C SER A 7 0.22 27.08 -10.90
N GLN A 8 -0.88 27.30 -10.17
CA GLN A 8 -1.36 26.34 -9.16
C GLN A 8 -1.82 25.03 -9.81
N PHE A 9 -2.50 25.12 -10.96
CA PHE A 9 -2.90 23.96 -11.75
C PHE A 9 -1.69 23.16 -12.24
N PHE A 10 -0.66 23.83 -12.79
CA PHE A 10 0.58 23.18 -13.21
C PHE A 10 1.30 22.48 -12.05
N ILE A 11 1.43 23.15 -10.90
CA ILE A 11 2.04 22.56 -9.69
C ILE A 11 1.25 21.33 -9.24
N LEU A 12 -0.08 21.41 -9.22
CA LEU A 12 -0.94 20.29 -8.84
C LEU A 12 -0.77 19.09 -9.78
N MET A 13 -0.84 19.32 -11.10
CA MET A 13 -0.63 18.29 -12.12
C MET A 13 0.75 17.62 -11.98
N PHE A 14 1.80 18.43 -11.80
CA PHE A 14 3.16 17.92 -11.58
C PHE A 14 3.26 17.09 -10.30
N THR A 15 2.62 17.52 -9.20
CA THR A 15 2.58 16.81 -7.93
C THR A 15 1.86 15.46 -8.05
N ILE A 16 0.73 15.43 -8.75
CA ILE A 16 -0.03 14.20 -9.03
C ILE A 16 0.83 13.23 -9.86
N LEU A 17 1.48 13.73 -10.92
CA LEU A 17 2.32 12.91 -11.78
C LEU A 17 3.52 12.32 -11.04
N ILE A 18 4.23 13.12 -10.24
CA ILE A 18 5.33 12.64 -9.40
C ILE A 18 4.83 11.60 -8.40
N SER A 19 3.68 11.84 -7.78
CA SER A 19 3.09 10.90 -6.82
C SER A 19 2.76 9.56 -7.48
N LEU A 20 2.28 9.57 -8.73
CA LEU A 20 2.06 8.35 -9.51
C LEU A 20 3.37 7.60 -9.79
N ILE A 21 4.41 8.30 -10.24
CA ILE A 21 5.72 7.69 -10.53
C ILE A 21 6.31 7.07 -9.27
N LEU A 22 6.29 7.80 -8.15
CA LEU A 22 6.77 7.31 -6.86
C LEU A 22 5.93 6.12 -6.37
N TYR A 23 4.60 6.19 -6.51
CA TYR A 23 3.72 5.06 -6.19
C TYR A 23 4.12 3.81 -6.98
N LEU A 24 4.29 3.91 -8.29
CA LEU A 24 4.66 2.77 -9.14
C LEU A 24 6.04 2.22 -8.76
N PHE A 25 7.02 3.08 -8.49
CA PHE A 25 8.35 2.68 -8.04
C PHE A 25 8.30 1.93 -6.71
N PHE A 26 7.61 2.47 -5.70
CA PHE A 26 7.45 1.81 -4.41
C PHE A 26 6.61 0.54 -4.50
N LEU A 27 5.58 0.50 -5.36
CA LEU A 27 4.78 -0.70 -5.62
C LEU A 27 5.63 -1.82 -6.23
N ALA A 28 6.46 -1.50 -7.22
CA ALA A 28 7.37 -2.45 -7.83
C ALA A 28 8.38 -2.97 -6.79
N THR A 29 8.99 -2.06 -6.02
CA THR A 29 9.94 -2.41 -4.95
C THR A 29 9.29 -3.28 -3.88
N TYR A 30 8.08 -2.93 -3.46
CA TYR A 30 7.28 -3.69 -2.52
C TYR A 30 7.02 -5.11 -3.03
N ARG A 31 6.60 -5.27 -4.30
CA ARG A 31 6.34 -6.58 -4.91
C ARG A 31 7.60 -7.43 -5.05
N ILE A 32 8.71 -6.84 -5.49
CA ILE A 32 9.95 -7.58 -5.74
C ILE A 32 10.64 -7.96 -4.43
N LYS A 33 10.64 -7.07 -3.44
CA LYS A 33 11.42 -7.25 -2.21
C LYS A 33 10.56 -7.76 -1.04
N VAL A 34 9.55 -6.99 -0.66
CA VAL A 34 8.80 -7.22 0.58
C VAL A 34 7.83 -8.38 0.44
N VAL A 35 7.04 -8.43 -0.64
CA VAL A 35 6.10 -9.53 -0.90
C VAL A 35 6.85 -10.85 -1.01
N ARG A 36 7.93 -10.91 -1.79
CA ARG A 36 8.75 -12.14 -1.89
C ARG A 36 9.32 -12.59 -0.55
N LYS A 37 9.76 -11.64 0.28
CA LYS A 37 10.26 -11.94 1.63
C LYS A 37 9.15 -12.50 2.52
N ILE A 38 7.97 -11.88 2.51
CA ILE A 38 6.80 -12.37 3.24
C ILE A 38 6.41 -13.77 2.76
N ASP A 39 6.31 -13.99 1.45
CA ASP A 39 5.95 -15.30 0.89
C ASP A 39 6.94 -16.39 1.31
N LYS A 40 8.24 -16.06 1.42
CA LYS A 40 9.26 -17.00 1.93
C LYS A 40 9.03 -17.34 3.41
N ILE A 41 8.69 -16.35 4.24
CA ILE A 41 8.36 -16.54 5.67
C ILE A 41 7.10 -17.38 5.83
N LEU A 42 6.08 -17.13 5.01
CA LEU A 42 4.86 -17.93 5.04
C LEU A 42 5.14 -19.39 4.66
N LYS A 43 5.93 -19.60 3.60
CA LYS A 43 6.35 -20.94 3.17
C LYS A 43 7.14 -21.67 4.26
N SER A 44 8.06 -21.00 4.96
CA SER A 44 8.83 -21.64 6.04
C SER A 44 7.98 -22.02 7.24
N ASN A 45 6.84 -21.34 7.44
CA ASN A 45 5.88 -21.64 8.50
C ASN A 45 4.73 -22.56 8.03
N SER A 46 4.88 -23.23 6.88
CA SER A 46 3.86 -24.13 6.29
C SER A 46 2.51 -23.45 6.00
N ILE A 47 2.51 -22.14 5.79
CA ILE A 47 1.32 -21.36 5.47
C ILE A 47 1.19 -21.25 3.94
N ARG A 48 0.08 -21.73 3.39
CA ARG A 48 -0.19 -21.68 1.94
C ARG A 48 -0.61 -20.27 1.54
N LYS A 49 0.12 -19.65 0.61
CA LYS A 49 -0.20 -18.29 0.11
C LYS A 49 -1.44 -18.23 -0.78
N GLU A 50 -1.83 -19.36 -1.39
CA GLU A 50 -2.94 -19.42 -2.36
C GLU A 50 -4.30 -19.25 -1.70
N SER A 51 -4.43 -19.60 -0.41
CA SER A 51 -5.70 -19.48 0.32
C SER A 51 -6.17 -18.04 0.52
N PHE A 52 -5.36 -17.04 0.14
CA PHE A 52 -5.54 -15.62 0.49
C PHE A 52 -5.59 -14.70 -0.73
N ASP A 53 -5.49 -15.27 -1.94
CA ASP A 53 -5.28 -14.52 -3.17
C ASP A 53 -6.60 -14.10 -3.84
N ILE A 54 -7.51 -13.49 -3.08
CA ILE A 54 -8.72 -12.90 -3.65
C ILE A 54 -8.34 -11.54 -4.24
N LEU A 55 -8.35 -11.43 -5.59
CA LEU A 55 -8.23 -10.16 -6.33
C LEU A 55 -6.99 -9.30 -5.95
N PHE A 56 -5.81 -9.91 -5.79
CA PHE A 56 -4.59 -9.23 -5.32
C PHE A 56 -4.69 -8.61 -3.91
N GLY A 57 -5.76 -8.91 -3.16
CA GLY A 57 -6.01 -8.42 -1.79
C GLY A 57 -4.95 -8.86 -0.78
N ARG A 58 -4.20 -9.94 -1.07
CA ARG A 58 -3.02 -10.42 -0.33
C ARG A 58 -2.05 -9.30 0.05
N HIS A 59 -1.73 -8.42 -0.89
CA HIS A 59 -0.78 -7.34 -0.67
C HIS A 59 -1.29 -6.31 0.33
N GLY A 60 -2.57 -5.96 0.24
CA GLY A 60 -3.22 -5.09 1.23
C GLY A 60 -3.24 -5.75 2.62
N LEU A 61 -3.49 -7.06 2.68
CA LEU A 61 -3.48 -7.83 3.93
C LEU A 61 -2.09 -7.83 4.59
N TYR A 62 -1.01 -7.94 3.83
CA TYR A 62 0.37 -7.87 4.36
C TYR A 62 0.66 -6.52 5.02
N VAL A 63 0.25 -5.42 4.36
CA VAL A 63 0.37 -4.07 4.92
C VAL A 63 -0.45 -3.95 6.20
N TRP A 64 -1.71 -4.39 6.15
CA TRP A 64 -2.62 -4.28 7.30
C TRP A 64 -2.12 -5.09 8.50
N ALA A 65 -1.64 -6.31 8.28
CA ALA A 65 -1.06 -7.17 9.30
C ALA A 65 0.20 -6.57 9.94
N THR A 66 1.02 -5.86 9.14
CA THR A 66 2.28 -5.27 9.62
C THR A 66 2.04 -4.05 10.52
N PHE A 67 1.11 -3.17 10.13
CA PHE A 67 0.87 -1.89 10.84
C PHE A 67 -0.23 -1.97 11.90
N PHE A 68 -1.22 -2.84 11.72
CA PHE A 68 -2.37 -2.94 12.62
C PHE A 68 -2.59 -4.37 13.14
N PRO A 69 -1.57 -4.99 13.77
CA PRO A 69 -1.62 -6.40 14.17
C PRO A 69 -2.78 -6.72 15.13
N LYS A 70 -3.04 -5.84 16.11
CA LYS A 70 -4.13 -6.03 17.09
C LYS A 70 -5.52 -6.01 16.45
N ASN A 71 -5.72 -5.18 15.42
CA ASN A 71 -7.00 -5.07 14.72
C ASN A 71 -7.18 -6.22 13.73
N PHE A 72 -6.08 -6.70 13.13
CA PHE A 72 -6.08 -7.88 12.28
C PHE A 72 -6.55 -9.11 13.05
N VAL A 73 -6.00 -9.35 14.25
CA VAL A 73 -6.37 -10.47 15.13
C VAL A 73 -7.84 -10.39 15.58
N LYS A 74 -8.35 -9.19 15.91
CA LYS A 74 -9.74 -8.98 16.34
C LYS A 74 -10.78 -9.12 15.22
N SER A 75 -10.38 -8.98 13.95
CA SER A 75 -11.30 -8.94 12.82
C SER A 75 -12.04 -10.26 12.54
N GLY A 76 -11.64 -11.37 13.18
CA GLY A 76 -12.32 -12.66 13.07
C GLY A 76 -12.43 -13.22 11.65
N ARG A 77 -11.72 -12.63 10.66
CA ARG A 77 -11.76 -13.06 9.25
C ARG A 77 -11.22 -14.49 9.16
N LYS A 78 -12.15 -15.47 9.14
CA LYS A 78 -12.00 -16.91 8.90
C LYS A 78 -10.55 -17.43 9.03
N GLU A 79 -10.13 -17.61 10.28
CA GLU A 79 -9.04 -18.50 10.75
C GLU A 79 -7.65 -18.35 10.07
N ARG A 80 -6.91 -17.32 10.52
CA ARG A 80 -5.44 -17.12 10.39
C ARG A 80 -4.87 -17.42 9.00
N LEU A 81 -5.02 -16.45 8.10
CA LEU A 81 -4.27 -16.45 6.85
C LEU A 81 -2.75 -16.46 7.10
N PHE A 82 -2.31 -15.74 8.13
CA PHE A 82 -1.04 -15.93 8.83
C PHE A 82 -1.06 -15.11 10.11
N ASP A 83 -0.14 -15.40 11.02
CA ASP A 83 0.03 -14.62 12.24
C ASP A 83 0.87 -13.35 11.96
N PRO A 84 0.34 -12.12 12.17
CA PRO A 84 1.12 -10.90 12.02
C PRO A 84 2.38 -10.87 12.91
N GLU A 85 2.39 -11.59 14.03
CA GLU A 85 3.55 -11.70 14.92
C GLU A 85 4.71 -12.50 14.30
N ILE A 86 4.45 -13.34 13.30
CA ILE A 86 5.49 -14.08 12.56
C ILE A 86 6.16 -13.17 11.53
N ILE A 87 5.40 -12.30 10.85
CA ILE A 87 5.94 -11.44 9.79
C ILE A 87 6.63 -10.22 10.36
N ARG A 88 6.02 -9.56 11.35
CA ARG A 88 6.47 -8.26 11.85
C ARG A 88 7.94 -8.23 12.31
N PRO A 89 8.48 -9.19 13.09
CA PRO A 89 9.87 -9.16 13.51
C PRO A 89 10.85 -9.39 12.36
N GLU A 90 10.45 -10.18 11.36
CA GLU A 90 11.26 -10.49 10.18
C GLU A 90 11.36 -9.31 9.21
N LEU A 91 10.39 -8.38 9.22
CA LEU A 91 10.42 -7.18 8.39
C LEU A 91 11.33 -6.10 8.96
N SER A 92 12.29 -5.67 8.14
CA SER A 92 13.20 -4.58 8.49
C SER A 92 12.48 -3.22 8.49
N LYS A 93 13.10 -2.20 9.11
CA LYS A 93 12.60 -0.82 9.04
C LYS A 93 12.42 -0.35 7.59
N ILE A 94 13.34 -0.72 6.69
CA ILE A 94 13.29 -0.37 5.27
C ILE A 94 12.08 -1.02 4.59
N ASP A 95 11.80 -2.30 4.89
CA ASP A 95 10.65 -3.00 4.32
C ASP A 95 9.33 -2.30 4.71
N ARG A 96 9.22 -1.87 5.97
CA ARG A 96 8.05 -1.11 6.47
C ARG A 96 7.95 0.27 5.82
N ILE A 97 9.07 0.97 5.62
CA ILE A 97 9.09 2.25 4.90
C ILE A 97 8.57 2.05 3.48
N ILE A 98 9.04 1.04 2.75
CA ILE A 98 8.58 0.74 1.38
C ILE A 98 7.07 0.49 1.36
N MET A 99 6.55 -0.31 2.31
CA MET A 99 5.11 -0.60 2.43
C MET A 99 4.29 0.67 2.68
N PHE A 100 4.76 1.53 3.58
CA PHE A 100 4.08 2.77 3.92
C PHE A 100 4.13 3.77 2.76
N SER A 101 5.30 3.97 2.15
CA SER A 101 5.51 4.91 1.05
C SER A 101 4.60 4.58 -0.14
N GLN A 102 4.48 3.30 -0.51
CA GLN A 102 3.52 2.87 -1.52
C GLN A 102 2.11 3.39 -1.21
N TRP A 103 1.60 3.16 0.01
CA TRP A 103 0.26 3.58 0.38
C TRP A 103 0.11 5.10 0.47
N PHE A 104 1.12 5.79 0.99
CA PHE A 104 1.14 7.23 1.08
C PHE A 104 1.05 7.88 -0.30
N PHE A 105 1.88 7.46 -1.25
CA PHE A 105 1.85 8.01 -2.61
C PHE A 105 0.60 7.60 -3.38
N PHE A 106 0.04 6.41 -3.12
CA PHE A 106 -1.27 6.02 -3.65
C PHE A 106 -2.37 6.99 -3.20
N ILE A 107 -2.44 7.29 -1.89
CA ILE A 107 -3.43 8.21 -1.32
C ILE A 107 -3.22 9.62 -1.87
N LEU A 108 -1.98 10.11 -1.94
CA LEU A 108 -1.69 11.43 -2.53
C LEU A 108 -2.13 11.52 -3.99
N PHE A 109 -1.78 10.52 -4.81
CA PHE A 109 -2.20 10.47 -6.21
C PHE A 109 -3.73 10.46 -6.32
N PHE A 110 -4.41 9.59 -5.57
CA PHE A 110 -5.86 9.43 -5.66
C PHE A 110 -6.62 10.66 -5.17
N SER A 111 -6.24 11.21 -4.00
CA SER A 111 -6.85 12.43 -3.46
C SER A 111 -6.57 13.65 -4.34
N GLY A 112 -5.35 13.79 -4.86
CA GLY A 112 -5.01 14.85 -5.82
C GLY A 112 -5.81 14.74 -7.11
N SER A 113 -6.02 13.52 -7.62
CA SER A 113 -6.82 13.28 -8.82
C SER A 113 -8.30 13.62 -8.60
N ILE A 114 -8.88 13.22 -7.46
CA ILE A 114 -10.26 13.59 -7.09
C ILE A 114 -10.38 15.11 -6.98
N PHE A 115 -9.42 15.75 -6.29
CA PHE A 115 -9.41 17.19 -6.14
C PHE A 115 -9.34 17.88 -7.51
N LEU A 116 -8.48 17.40 -8.40
CA LEU A 116 -8.40 17.92 -9.76
C LEU A 116 -9.76 17.81 -10.46
N VAL A 117 -10.33 16.61 -10.57
CA VAL A 117 -11.63 16.39 -11.22
C VAL A 117 -12.72 17.28 -10.61
N VAL A 118 -12.88 17.30 -9.29
CA VAL A 118 -13.95 18.07 -8.64
C VAL A 118 -13.82 19.59 -8.86
N PHE A 119 -12.59 20.11 -8.94
CA PHE A 119 -12.35 21.55 -9.00
C PHE A 119 -12.00 22.08 -10.39
N THR A 120 -11.78 21.21 -11.39
CA THR A 120 -11.53 21.61 -12.79
C THR A 120 -12.65 21.22 -13.77
N ASP A 121 -13.65 20.43 -13.34
CA ASP A 121 -14.80 20.07 -14.19
C ASP A 121 -15.86 21.19 -14.21
N ARG A 122 -15.45 22.37 -14.67
CA ARG A 122 -16.28 23.56 -14.92
C ARG A 122 -15.95 24.24 -16.23
#